data_AF-A0AAD2H0H1-F1
#
_entry.id   AF-A0AAD2H0H1-F1
#
_cell.length_a   1.000
_cell.length_b   1.000
_cell.length_c   1.000
_cell.angle_alpha   90.00
_cell.angle_beta   90.00
_cell.angle_gamma   90.00
#
_symmetry.space_group_name_H-M   'P 1'
#
loop_
_entity.id
_entity.type
_entity.pdbx_description
1 polymer ?
#
loop_
_entity_poly.entity_id
_entity_poly.type
_entity_poly.pdbx_seq_one_letter_code
_entity_poly.pdbx_strand_id
1 'polypeptide(L)'
;MHYSSRTIRGPSPHPEARERTERRSQERLILSESAQATKLESAVGKFKSEIVSLQDHKATLEANLAQTQDELAIHQTASIDFEHKLSKQEEAHAKSLQAQESRAQVAEREAVNAKRLVEDLTRQIEAGRAELDEIETENSQLQHRARMINKRYQDGDLSDSEKSFDMVDKENELRRRENMIVTQQKRIDTLESTLARLLKERGRGDAPKSMVDLSLWMSSSSPYEKDATKAKPAKPILKPTSRKSEFDGVNTSELSEIEDEHGDDDKPVTALGKRSRLPEDSGRPSRRLVACLCARQTNSRISDISDPPSAPAPSRKSEAARKAGKHAHNHSPEPVKSKQRKPWEKIVDLGCGSGEITLELENVVHQAPGGLVVGVDFSESMIAQAKKIGVKHAFVADIQALESSQLDELAGNDLKFDAAFSNAALHWCKRDPSGVLESVKKVLKPGGRFVAEMGGFLNCIGIRSALHAALRKRGQDPIVADPWFFPSVEDYSQMLTAASFEIQQITLVARVTPLPEGVKGWLECFARTSFLGAFSDAQAAEIIDEVVDALRMDCQDAAGNWAMMYSRLRFCAIWKP
;
A
#
# COMPACT_ATOMS: atom_id res chain seq x y z
N MET A 1 -37.20 83.93 102.80
CA MET A 1 -37.21 82.58 102.20
C MET A 1 -36.03 82.45 101.25
N HIS A 2 -35.58 81.22 101.03
CA HIS A 2 -34.22 80.76 100.72
C HIS A 2 -33.50 81.21 99.42
N TYR A 3 -32.16 81.23 99.56
CA TYR A 3 -31.05 80.91 98.65
C TYR A 3 -30.94 81.53 97.25
N SER A 4 -29.85 82.27 97.00
CA SER A 4 -29.03 82.13 95.79
C SER A 4 -27.60 82.67 96.00
N SER A 5 -26.69 82.17 95.19
CA SER A 5 -25.28 81.89 95.42
C SER A 5 -24.31 83.09 95.49
N ARG A 6 -23.22 82.90 96.24
CA ARG A 6 -21.97 83.65 96.13
C ARG A 6 -21.45 83.60 94.69
N THR A 7 -21.09 84.75 94.13
CA THR A 7 -20.12 84.85 93.04
C THR A 7 -19.13 85.95 93.38
N ILE A 8 -17.92 85.55 93.78
CA ILE A 8 -16.79 86.45 93.99
C ILE A 8 -16.23 86.78 92.61
N ARG A 9 -16.29 88.05 92.19
CA ARG A 9 -15.57 88.55 91.00
C ARG A 9 -14.06 88.48 91.30
N GLY A 10 -13.37 87.53 90.66
CA GLY A 10 -11.91 87.56 90.52
C GLY A 10 -11.45 88.71 89.62
N PRO A 11 -10.18 89.14 89.72
CA PRO A 11 -9.70 90.32 89.00
C PRO A 11 -9.68 90.08 87.49
N SER A 12 -10.05 91.10 86.71
CA SER A 12 -9.93 91.09 85.25
C SER A 12 -8.46 90.94 84.86
N PRO A 13 -8.09 90.04 83.93
CA PRO A 13 -6.70 89.88 83.52
C PRO A 13 -6.21 91.15 82.80
N HIS A 14 -4.94 91.50 83.06
CA HIS A 14 -4.23 92.64 82.46
C HIS A 14 -4.21 92.53 80.92
N PRO A 15 -4.30 93.66 80.16
CA PRO A 15 -4.38 93.67 78.70
C PRO A 15 -3.27 92.86 77.98
N GLU A 16 -2.05 92.91 78.51
CA GLU A 16 -0.87 92.21 77.97
C GLU A 16 -0.98 90.67 78.02
N ALA A 17 -1.76 90.12 78.96
CA ALA A 17 -1.94 88.68 79.10
C ALA A 17 -2.90 88.13 78.03
N ARG A 18 -3.94 88.90 77.64
CA ARG A 18 -4.83 88.52 76.53
C ARG A 18 -4.09 88.56 75.19
N GLU A 19 -3.30 89.60 74.96
CA GLU A 19 -2.54 89.78 73.71
C GLU A 19 -1.47 88.69 73.50
N ARG A 20 -0.79 88.24 74.56
CA ARG A 20 0.11 87.08 74.51
C ARG A 20 -0.60 85.77 74.21
N THR A 21 -1.84 85.61 74.68
CA THR A 21 -2.62 84.38 74.47
C THR A 21 -3.16 84.33 73.04
N GLU A 22 -3.57 85.48 72.50
CA GLU A 22 -3.98 85.63 71.09
C GLU A 22 -2.79 85.42 70.14
N ARG A 23 -1.61 86.00 70.42
CA ARG A 23 -0.40 85.74 69.61
C ARG A 23 -0.02 84.26 69.57
N ARG A 24 -0.02 83.57 70.71
CA ARG A 24 0.24 82.12 70.79
C ARG A 24 -0.82 81.27 70.09
N SER A 25 -2.04 81.78 69.94
CA SER A 25 -3.12 81.12 69.22
C SER A 25 -2.96 81.32 67.71
N GLN A 26 -2.61 82.53 67.28
CA GLN A 26 -2.27 82.83 65.88
C GLN A 26 -1.02 82.07 65.42
N GLU A 27 0.04 82.01 66.21
CA GLU A 27 1.24 81.23 65.90
C GLU A 27 0.93 79.73 65.74
N ARG A 28 0.05 79.17 66.58
CA ARG A 28 -0.40 77.77 66.44
C ARG A 28 -1.24 77.55 65.18
N LEU A 29 -2.08 78.51 64.80
CA LEU A 29 -2.86 78.44 63.57
C LEU A 29 -1.94 78.48 62.33
N ILE A 30 -0.96 79.39 62.32
CA ILE A 30 0.04 79.50 61.24
C ILE A 30 0.86 78.22 61.11
N LEU A 31 1.31 77.63 62.22
CA LEU A 31 2.04 76.36 62.21
C LEU A 31 1.18 75.19 61.71
N SER A 32 -0.11 75.18 62.05
CA SER A 32 -1.08 74.19 61.57
C SER A 32 -1.31 74.31 60.06
N GLU A 33 -1.54 75.53 59.56
CA GLU A 33 -1.73 75.79 58.13
C GLU A 33 -0.47 75.50 57.32
N SER A 34 0.71 75.86 57.85
CA SER A 34 1.99 75.52 57.24
C SER A 34 2.19 74.01 57.15
N ALA A 35 1.87 73.25 58.21
CA ALA A 35 1.96 71.79 58.18
C ALA A 35 0.96 71.13 57.20
N GLN A 36 -0.24 71.71 57.04
CA GLN A 36 -1.19 71.30 56.01
C GLN A 36 -0.68 71.60 54.60
N ALA A 37 -0.07 72.76 54.38
CA ALA A 37 0.53 73.14 53.09
C ALA A 37 1.65 72.17 52.70
N THR A 38 2.55 71.81 53.62
CA THR A 38 3.63 70.84 53.34
C THR A 38 3.08 69.44 53.00
N LYS A 39 2.00 69.00 53.67
CA LYS A 39 1.31 67.74 53.33
C LYS A 39 0.70 67.77 51.93
N LEU A 40 0.07 68.89 51.55
CA LEU A 40 -0.49 69.09 50.22
C LEU A 40 0.61 69.07 49.15
N GLU A 41 1.72 69.77 49.36
CA GLU A 41 2.86 69.76 48.43
C GLU A 41 3.44 68.36 48.23
N SER A 42 3.58 67.57 49.30
CA SER A 42 4.01 66.18 49.22
C SER A 42 3.03 65.32 48.43
N ALA A 43 1.72 65.50 48.64
CA ALA A 43 0.68 64.79 47.88
C ALA A 43 0.70 65.17 46.39
N VAL A 44 0.83 66.46 46.07
CA VAL A 44 0.98 66.93 44.68
C VAL A 44 2.24 66.35 44.02
N GLY A 45 3.35 66.23 44.75
CA GLY A 45 4.56 65.57 44.27
C GLY A 45 4.33 64.11 43.89
N LYS A 46 3.62 63.34 44.73
CA LYS A 46 3.25 61.96 44.44
C LYS A 46 2.36 61.85 43.21
N PHE A 47 1.31 62.67 43.12
CA PHE A 47 0.42 62.66 41.95
C PHE A 47 1.16 63.03 40.65
N LYS A 48 2.11 63.97 40.69
CA LYS A 48 2.94 64.28 39.51
C LYS A 48 3.78 63.08 39.08
N SER A 49 4.39 62.35 40.02
CA SER A 49 5.17 61.15 39.67
C SER A 49 4.30 60.02 39.11
N GLU A 50 3.08 59.87 39.62
CA GLU A 50 2.13 58.87 39.15
C GLU A 50 1.60 59.20 37.75
N ILE A 51 1.34 60.49 37.47
CA ILE A 51 0.97 60.97 36.13
C ILE A 51 2.09 60.66 35.12
N VAL A 52 3.35 60.90 35.46
CA VAL A 52 4.49 60.59 34.57
C VAL A 52 4.56 59.09 34.29
N SER A 53 4.45 58.25 35.33
CA SER A 53 4.42 56.78 35.18
C SER A 53 3.28 56.30 34.27
N LEU A 54 2.08 56.87 34.42
CA LEU A 54 0.93 56.57 33.58
C LEU A 54 1.12 57.03 32.12
N GLN A 55 1.81 58.14 31.90
CA GLN A 55 2.16 58.63 30.55
C GLN A 55 3.15 57.68 29.87
N ASP A 56 4.16 57.19 30.58
CA ASP A 56 5.12 56.20 30.05
C ASP A 56 4.45 54.86 29.73
N HIS A 57 3.55 54.41 30.60
CA HIS A 57 2.74 53.21 30.37
C HIS A 57 1.85 53.36 29.15
N LYS A 58 1.19 54.52 28.99
CA LYS A 58 0.39 54.84 27.82
C LYS A 58 1.21 54.79 26.54
N ALA A 59 2.39 55.42 26.52
CA ALA A 59 3.28 55.40 25.35
C ALA A 59 3.71 53.97 24.97
N THR A 60 3.97 53.12 25.97
CA THR A 60 4.30 51.70 25.77
C THR A 60 3.13 50.93 25.15
N LEU A 61 1.91 51.16 25.64
CA LEU A 61 0.71 50.52 25.10
C LEU A 61 0.41 50.99 23.67
N GLU A 62 0.62 52.27 23.36
CA GLU A 62 0.47 52.82 22.01
C GLU A 62 1.48 52.20 21.03
N ALA A 63 2.72 51.99 21.46
CA ALA A 63 3.74 51.29 20.65
C ALA A 63 3.37 49.81 20.40
N ASN A 64 2.91 49.10 21.42
CA ASN A 64 2.47 47.71 21.27
C ASN A 64 1.25 47.60 20.35
N LEU A 65 0.30 48.53 20.45
CA LEU A 65 -0.88 48.56 19.59
C LEU A 65 -0.49 48.76 18.12
N ALA A 66 0.44 49.67 17.83
CA ALA A 66 0.96 49.87 16.47
C ALA A 66 1.61 48.60 15.91
N GLN A 67 2.43 47.91 16.72
CA GLN A 67 3.05 46.65 16.32
C GLN A 67 2.01 45.56 16.00
N THR A 68 0.98 45.39 16.85
CA THR A 68 -0.07 44.39 16.61
C THR A 68 -0.91 44.73 15.38
N GLN A 69 -1.10 46.01 15.07
CA GLN A 69 -1.79 46.45 13.85
C GLN A 69 -1.00 46.12 12.58
N ASP A 70 0.33 46.27 12.60
CA ASP A 70 1.20 45.88 11.49
C ASP A 70 1.19 44.35 11.29
N GLU A 71 1.28 43.57 12.37
CA GLU A 71 1.17 42.10 12.32
C GLU A 71 -0.19 41.65 11.75
N LEU A 72 -1.28 42.30 12.15
CA LEU A 72 -2.62 42.02 11.63
C LEU A 72 -2.72 42.29 10.11
N ALA A 73 -2.13 43.39 9.63
CA ALA A 73 -2.12 43.73 8.21
C ALA A 73 -1.34 42.70 7.35
N ILE A 74 -0.22 42.19 7.88
CA ILE A 74 0.56 41.12 7.23
C ILE A 74 -0.29 39.84 7.13
N HIS A 75 -0.95 39.45 8.23
CA HIS A 75 -1.80 38.27 8.26
C HIS A 75 -3.02 38.37 7.32
N GLN A 76 -3.64 39.55 7.21
CA GLN A 76 -4.74 39.79 6.28
C GLN A 76 -4.29 39.65 4.82
N THR A 77 -3.12 40.19 4.47
CA THR A 77 -2.55 40.07 3.12
C THR A 77 -2.23 38.61 2.79
N ALA A 78 -1.62 37.88 3.72
CA ALA A 78 -1.33 36.46 3.57
C ALA A 78 -2.61 35.60 3.41
N SER A 79 -3.71 35.98 4.10
CA SER A 79 -5.01 35.31 3.97
C SER A 79 -5.60 35.49 2.57
N ILE A 80 -5.55 36.70 2.02
CA ILE A 80 -6.02 36.99 0.65
C ILE A 80 -5.20 36.22 -0.39
N ASP A 81 -3.87 36.17 -0.23
CA ASP A 81 -2.99 35.39 -1.10
C ASP A 81 -3.29 33.88 -1.03
N PHE A 82 -3.63 33.38 0.16
CA PHE A 82 -4.03 31.99 0.35
C PHE A 82 -5.37 31.68 -0.33
N GLU A 83 -6.38 32.54 -0.16
CA GLU A 83 -7.69 32.38 -0.81
C GLU A 83 -7.57 32.40 -2.34
N HIS A 84 -6.74 33.29 -2.90
CA HIS A 84 -6.51 33.34 -4.34
C HIS A 84 -5.76 32.09 -4.86
N LYS A 85 -4.81 31.54 -4.09
CA LYS A 85 -4.14 30.26 -4.43
C LYS A 85 -5.12 29.09 -4.36
N LEU A 86 -5.99 29.06 -3.35
CA LEU A 86 -7.01 28.02 -3.19
C LEU A 86 -8.00 28.04 -4.36
N SER A 87 -8.51 29.21 -4.74
CA SER A 87 -9.41 29.37 -5.89
C SER A 87 -8.77 28.89 -7.20
N LYS A 88 -7.49 29.20 -7.43
CA LYS A 88 -6.75 28.68 -8.60
C LYS A 88 -6.60 27.16 -8.59
N GLN A 89 -6.38 26.55 -7.42
CA GLN A 89 -6.35 25.10 -7.28
C GLN A 89 -7.71 24.47 -7.57
N GLU A 90 -8.80 25.05 -7.06
CA GLU A 90 -10.16 24.56 -7.31
C GLU A 90 -10.51 24.58 -8.80
N GLU A 91 -10.17 25.67 -9.52
CA GLU A 91 -10.35 25.74 -10.97
C GLU A 91 -9.52 24.70 -11.74
N ALA A 92 -8.28 24.46 -11.31
CA ALA A 92 -7.42 23.44 -11.91
C ALA A 92 -7.98 22.02 -11.68
N HIS A 93 -8.48 21.75 -10.47
CA HIS A 93 -9.14 20.49 -10.14
C HIS A 93 -10.43 20.28 -10.94
N ALA A 94 -11.26 21.32 -11.10
CA ALA A 94 -12.49 21.24 -11.88
C ALA A 94 -12.20 20.91 -13.36
N LYS A 95 -11.19 21.55 -13.97
CA LYS A 95 -10.75 21.26 -15.34
C LYS A 95 -10.22 19.82 -15.48
N SER A 96 -9.44 19.36 -14.50
CA SER A 96 -8.92 17.98 -14.48
C SER A 96 -10.05 16.95 -14.35
N LEU A 97 -11.05 17.22 -13.51
CA LEU A 97 -12.22 16.35 -13.34
C LEU A 97 -13.02 16.24 -14.64
N GLN A 98 -13.31 17.37 -15.30
CA GLN A 98 -14.01 17.38 -16.58
C GLN A 98 -13.24 16.62 -17.68
N ALA A 99 -11.90 16.72 -17.69
CA ALA A 99 -11.05 15.95 -18.60
C ALA A 99 -11.06 14.44 -18.29
N GLN A 100 -11.17 14.05 -17.02
CA GLN A 100 -11.30 12.64 -16.63
C GLN A 100 -12.68 12.08 -16.99
N GLU A 101 -13.76 12.83 -16.76
CA GLU A 101 -15.12 12.41 -17.11
C GLU A 101 -15.28 12.19 -18.62
N SER A 102 -14.78 13.10 -19.44
CA SER A 102 -14.82 12.95 -20.90
C SER A 102 -14.03 11.73 -21.38
N ARG A 103 -12.85 11.45 -20.79
CA ARG A 103 -12.08 10.24 -21.09
C ARG A 103 -12.81 8.96 -20.65
N ALA A 104 -13.44 8.97 -19.48
CA ALA A 104 -14.22 7.84 -18.99
C ALA A 104 -15.39 7.52 -19.92
N GLN A 105 -16.10 8.54 -20.42
CA GLN A 105 -17.19 8.36 -21.39
C GLN A 105 -16.71 7.77 -22.72
N VAL A 106 -15.54 8.17 -23.21
CA VAL A 106 -14.95 7.58 -24.43
C VAL A 106 -14.58 6.11 -24.20
N ALA A 107 -13.91 5.81 -23.08
CA ALA A 107 -13.54 4.45 -22.71
C ALA A 107 -14.77 3.54 -22.53
N GLU A 108 -15.86 4.06 -21.95
CA GLU A 108 -17.11 3.33 -21.80
C GLU A 108 -17.74 2.98 -23.17
N ARG A 109 -17.77 3.93 -24.10
CA ARG A 109 -18.27 3.69 -25.47
C ARG A 109 -17.44 2.65 -26.20
N GLU A 110 -16.11 2.72 -26.08
CA GLU A 110 -15.20 1.72 -26.66
C GLU A 110 -15.41 0.34 -26.05
N ALA A 111 -15.59 0.25 -24.73
CA ALA A 111 -15.87 -1.01 -24.04
C ALA A 111 -17.20 -1.63 -24.49
N VAL A 112 -18.25 -0.83 -24.66
CA VAL A 112 -19.55 -1.29 -25.18
C VAL A 112 -19.43 -1.80 -26.62
N ASN A 113 -18.73 -1.07 -27.49
CA ASN A 113 -18.51 -1.48 -28.88
C ASN A 113 -17.69 -2.78 -28.97
N ALA A 114 -16.65 -2.91 -28.16
CA ALA A 114 -15.83 -4.11 -28.09
C ALA A 114 -16.64 -5.32 -27.57
N LYS A 115 -17.49 -5.12 -26.55
CA LYS A 115 -18.40 -6.16 -26.06
C LYS A 115 -19.34 -6.65 -27.16
N ARG A 116 -19.95 -5.73 -27.91
CA ARG A 116 -20.83 -6.06 -29.03
C ARG A 116 -20.11 -6.86 -30.13
N LEU A 117 -18.86 -6.50 -30.44
CA LEU A 117 -18.04 -7.22 -31.42
C LEU A 117 -17.71 -8.64 -30.95
N VAL A 118 -17.38 -8.83 -29.67
CA VAL A 118 -17.13 -10.16 -29.08
C VAL A 118 -18.40 -11.01 -29.13
N GLU A 119 -19.56 -10.45 -28.77
CA GLU A 119 -20.84 -11.16 -28.85
C GLU A 119 -21.18 -11.59 -30.29
N ASP A 120 -20.91 -10.73 -31.28
CA ASP A 120 -21.16 -11.05 -32.69
C ASP A 120 -20.24 -12.17 -33.21
N LEU A 121 -18.94 -12.09 -32.90
CA LEU A 121 -17.97 -13.13 -33.27
C LEU A 121 -18.30 -14.49 -32.63
N THR A 122 -18.70 -14.50 -31.35
CA THR A 122 -19.12 -15.72 -30.66
C THR A 122 -20.34 -16.35 -31.34
N ARG A 123 -21.36 -15.55 -31.71
CA ARG A 123 -22.52 -16.06 -32.45
C ARG A 123 -22.15 -16.64 -33.81
N GLN A 124 -21.23 -16.01 -34.55
CA GLN A 124 -20.76 -16.52 -35.83
C GLN A 124 -20.01 -17.86 -35.69
N ILE A 125 -19.22 -18.02 -34.62
CA ILE A 125 -18.52 -19.28 -34.31
C ILE A 125 -19.52 -20.38 -33.96
N GLU A 126 -20.50 -20.09 -33.10
CA GLU A 126 -21.54 -21.05 -32.70
C GLU A 126 -22.39 -21.50 -33.91
N ALA A 127 -22.81 -20.56 -34.77
CA ALA A 127 -23.53 -20.87 -35.99
C ALA A 127 -22.67 -21.73 -36.96
N GLY A 128 -21.39 -21.38 -37.14
CA GLY A 128 -20.49 -22.15 -37.98
C GLY A 128 -20.25 -23.58 -37.46
N ARG A 129 -20.16 -23.77 -36.14
CA ARG A 129 -20.05 -25.10 -35.52
C ARG A 129 -21.32 -25.93 -35.72
N ALA A 130 -22.50 -25.32 -35.62
CA ALA A 130 -23.76 -26.01 -35.89
C ALA A 130 -23.86 -26.47 -37.36
N GLU A 131 -23.46 -25.62 -38.32
CA GLU A 131 -23.37 -26.00 -39.73
C GLU A 131 -22.38 -27.16 -39.96
N LEU A 132 -21.24 -27.15 -39.24
CA LEU A 132 -20.24 -28.20 -39.32
C LEU A 132 -20.78 -29.55 -38.81
N ASP A 133 -21.43 -29.55 -37.65
CA ASP A 133 -22.05 -30.74 -37.05
C ASP A 133 -23.10 -31.37 -37.98
N GLU A 134 -23.89 -30.53 -38.67
CA GLU A 134 -24.88 -30.99 -39.65
C GLU A 134 -24.20 -31.68 -40.84
N ILE A 135 -23.19 -31.04 -41.45
CA ILE A 135 -22.45 -31.61 -42.59
C ILE A 135 -21.76 -32.91 -42.18
N GLU A 136 -21.15 -32.98 -41.00
CA GLU A 136 -20.49 -34.20 -40.48
C GLU A 136 -21.47 -35.33 -40.22
N THR A 137 -22.65 -35.02 -39.68
CA THR A 137 -23.72 -35.99 -39.44
C THR A 137 -24.20 -36.60 -40.76
N GLU A 138 -24.49 -35.76 -41.75
CA GLU A 138 -24.92 -36.25 -43.06
C GLU A 138 -23.80 -37.02 -43.78
N ASN A 139 -22.54 -36.57 -43.67
CA ASN A 139 -21.39 -37.28 -44.23
C ASN A 139 -21.23 -38.67 -43.62
N SER A 140 -21.42 -38.80 -42.30
CA SER A 140 -21.43 -40.09 -41.60
C SER A 140 -22.53 -41.03 -42.08
N GLN A 141 -23.72 -40.50 -42.37
CA GLN A 141 -24.83 -41.27 -42.95
C GLN A 141 -24.51 -41.76 -44.37
N LEU A 142 -23.91 -40.91 -45.20
CA LEU A 142 -23.48 -41.30 -46.54
C LEU A 142 -22.38 -42.37 -46.52
N GLN A 143 -21.39 -42.25 -45.63
CA GLN A 143 -20.37 -43.28 -45.42
C GLN A 143 -20.97 -44.60 -44.93
N HIS A 144 -21.98 -44.56 -44.06
CA HIS A 144 -22.71 -45.76 -43.64
C HIS A 144 -23.45 -46.41 -44.81
N ARG A 145 -24.17 -45.62 -45.63
CA ARG A 145 -24.84 -46.11 -46.85
C ARG A 145 -23.86 -46.73 -47.84
N ALA A 146 -22.70 -46.10 -48.08
CA ALA A 146 -21.65 -46.63 -48.95
C ALA A 146 -21.14 -47.99 -48.45
N ARG A 147 -20.92 -48.14 -47.13
CA ARG A 147 -20.54 -49.43 -46.51
C ARG A 147 -21.60 -50.51 -46.70
N MET A 148 -22.87 -50.17 -46.53
CA MET A 148 -23.98 -51.11 -46.72
C MET A 148 -24.11 -51.61 -48.16
N ILE A 149 -23.87 -50.74 -49.15
CA ILE A 149 -23.86 -51.12 -50.57
C ILE A 149 -22.69 -52.03 -50.89
N ASN A 150 -21.50 -51.72 -50.38
CA ASN A 150 -20.33 -52.56 -50.58
C ASN A 150 -20.52 -53.96 -49.95
N LYS A 151 -21.20 -54.03 -48.79
CA LYS A 151 -21.57 -55.29 -48.15
C LYS A 151 -22.57 -56.08 -48.99
N ARG A 152 -23.66 -55.47 -49.45
CA ARG A 152 -24.65 -56.13 -50.35
C ARG A 152 -24.01 -56.66 -51.63
N TYR A 153 -23.00 -55.98 -52.16
CA TYR A 153 -22.24 -56.49 -53.30
C TYR A 153 -21.40 -57.72 -52.96
N GLN A 154 -20.73 -57.72 -51.79
CA GLN A 154 -19.99 -58.91 -51.32
C GLN A 154 -20.91 -60.10 -51.08
N ASP A 155 -22.15 -59.83 -50.64
CA ASP A 155 -23.18 -60.84 -50.39
C ASP A 155 -23.85 -61.36 -51.68
N GLY A 156 -23.56 -60.74 -52.84
CA GLY A 156 -24.05 -61.16 -54.17
C GLY A 156 -25.41 -60.55 -54.59
N ASP A 157 -25.96 -59.62 -53.80
CA ASP A 157 -27.28 -59.01 -54.00
C ASP A 157 -27.29 -57.80 -54.97
N LEU A 158 -26.15 -57.50 -55.61
CA LEU A 158 -25.96 -56.35 -56.51
C LEU A 158 -25.10 -56.75 -57.72
N SER A 159 -25.49 -56.34 -58.92
CA SER A 159 -24.67 -56.54 -60.12
C SER A 159 -23.51 -55.54 -60.23
N ASP A 160 -22.48 -55.87 -61.02
CA ASP A 160 -21.33 -54.99 -61.27
C ASP A 160 -21.73 -53.63 -61.85
N SER A 161 -22.74 -53.62 -62.73
CA SER A 161 -23.24 -52.40 -63.36
C SER A 161 -23.95 -51.46 -62.36
N GLU A 162 -24.73 -52.03 -61.44
CA GLU A 162 -25.46 -51.28 -60.41
C GLU A 162 -24.51 -50.73 -59.35
N LYS A 163 -23.49 -51.50 -58.95
CA LYS A 163 -22.46 -51.03 -58.01
C LYS A 163 -21.66 -49.86 -58.59
N SER A 164 -21.23 -49.96 -59.85
CA SER A 164 -20.38 -48.95 -60.47
C SER A 164 -21.08 -47.58 -60.57
N PHE A 165 -22.37 -47.56 -60.90
CA PHE A 165 -23.15 -46.33 -61.00
C PHE A 165 -23.33 -45.67 -59.61
N ASP A 166 -23.73 -46.45 -58.61
CA ASP A 166 -24.03 -45.94 -57.27
C ASP A 166 -22.79 -45.50 -56.48
N MET A 167 -21.62 -46.10 -56.72
CA MET A 167 -20.39 -45.80 -55.98
C MET A 167 -19.72 -44.50 -56.45
N VAL A 168 -19.69 -44.23 -57.76
CA VAL A 168 -19.02 -43.05 -58.32
C VAL A 168 -19.71 -41.76 -57.87
N ASP A 169 -21.04 -41.72 -57.91
CA ASP A 169 -21.80 -40.53 -57.49
C ASP A 169 -21.68 -40.28 -55.98
N LYS A 170 -21.67 -41.35 -55.17
CA LYS A 170 -21.50 -41.25 -53.71
C LYS A 170 -20.09 -40.83 -53.32
N GLU A 171 -19.07 -41.33 -54.02
CA GLU A 171 -17.68 -40.95 -53.78
C GLU A 171 -17.42 -39.48 -54.15
N ASN A 172 -18.00 -39.01 -55.26
CA ASN A 172 -17.95 -37.59 -55.62
C ASN A 172 -18.66 -36.69 -54.59
N GLU A 173 -19.81 -37.13 -54.07
CA GLU A 173 -20.57 -36.40 -53.05
C GLU A 173 -19.86 -36.39 -51.68
N LEU A 174 -19.26 -37.51 -51.27
CA LEU A 174 -18.40 -37.60 -50.08
C LEU A 174 -17.24 -36.61 -50.19
N ARG A 175 -16.54 -36.58 -51.34
CA ARG A 175 -15.42 -35.67 -51.57
C ARG A 175 -15.83 -34.20 -51.53
N ARG A 176 -17.03 -33.86 -52.03
CA ARG A 176 -17.58 -32.49 -51.93
C ARG A 176 -17.83 -32.09 -50.48
N ARG A 177 -18.42 -32.98 -49.68
CA ARG A 177 -18.74 -32.73 -48.27
C ARG A 177 -17.49 -32.65 -47.40
N GLU A 178 -16.49 -33.50 -47.65
CA GLU A 178 -15.17 -33.39 -47.01
C GLU A 178 -14.51 -32.03 -47.28
N ASN A 179 -14.60 -31.53 -48.52
CA ASN A 179 -14.11 -30.18 -48.83
C ASN A 179 -14.90 -29.08 -48.12
N MET A 180 -16.21 -29.23 -47.94
CA MET A 180 -17.04 -28.28 -47.18
C MET A 180 -16.68 -28.27 -45.69
N ILE A 181 -16.47 -29.44 -45.07
CA ILE A 181 -16.00 -29.59 -43.69
C ILE A 181 -14.67 -28.86 -43.51
N VAL A 182 -13.69 -29.13 -44.38
CA VAL A 182 -12.36 -28.48 -44.32
C VAL A 182 -12.47 -26.96 -44.49
N THR A 183 -13.37 -26.49 -45.35
CA THR A 183 -13.56 -25.05 -45.60
C THR A 183 -14.22 -24.35 -44.40
N GLN A 184 -15.25 -24.96 -43.83
CA GLN A 184 -15.94 -24.41 -42.66
C GLN A 184 -15.05 -24.44 -41.41
N GLN A 185 -14.27 -25.52 -41.20
CA GLN A 185 -13.30 -25.58 -40.11
C GLN A 185 -12.28 -24.44 -40.20
N LYS A 186 -11.71 -24.16 -41.38
CA LYS A 186 -10.80 -23.03 -41.58
C LYS A 186 -11.44 -21.67 -41.26
N ARG A 187 -12.72 -21.51 -41.55
CA ARG A 187 -13.47 -20.28 -41.24
C ARG A 187 -13.63 -20.12 -39.73
N ILE A 188 -13.99 -21.19 -39.02
CA ILE A 188 -14.09 -21.21 -37.55
C ILE A 188 -12.74 -20.88 -36.93
N ASP A 189 -11.65 -21.53 -37.36
CA ASP A 189 -10.30 -21.29 -36.85
C ASP A 189 -9.88 -19.82 -37.03
N THR A 190 -10.26 -19.19 -38.14
CA THR A 190 -9.98 -17.77 -38.41
C THR A 190 -10.76 -16.85 -37.48
N LEU A 191 -12.03 -17.15 -37.21
CA LEU A 191 -12.87 -16.39 -36.28
C LEU A 191 -12.37 -16.54 -34.84
N GLU A 192 -12.00 -17.76 -34.44
CA GLU A 192 -11.41 -18.04 -33.12
C GLU A 192 -10.08 -17.32 -32.92
N SER A 193 -9.21 -17.29 -33.93
CA SER A 193 -7.96 -16.54 -33.90
C SER A 193 -8.21 -15.04 -33.73
N THR A 194 -9.21 -14.50 -34.43
CA THR A 194 -9.60 -13.09 -34.34
C THR A 194 -10.14 -12.75 -32.95
N LEU A 195 -11.01 -13.60 -32.40
CA LEU A 195 -11.55 -13.46 -31.04
C LEU A 195 -10.43 -13.54 -30.00
N ALA A 196 -9.51 -14.50 -30.12
CA ALA A 196 -8.36 -14.64 -29.24
C ALA A 196 -7.44 -13.41 -29.27
N ARG A 197 -7.24 -12.80 -30.45
CA ARG A 197 -6.48 -11.55 -30.58
C ARG A 197 -7.18 -10.40 -29.85
N LEU A 198 -8.49 -10.22 -30.04
CA LEU A 198 -9.25 -9.16 -29.37
C LEU A 198 -9.26 -9.32 -27.85
N LEU A 199 -9.40 -10.56 -27.35
CA LEU A 199 -9.33 -10.84 -25.91
C LEU A 199 -7.93 -10.60 -25.34
N LYS A 200 -6.88 -10.90 -26.12
CA LYS A 200 -5.48 -10.63 -25.75
C LYS A 200 -5.13 -9.14 -25.77
N GLU A 201 -5.64 -8.39 -26.73
CA GLU A 201 -5.52 -6.93 -26.80
C GLU A 201 -6.26 -6.27 -25.63
N ARG A 202 -7.43 -6.79 -25.25
CA ARG A 202 -8.14 -6.36 -24.03
C ARG A 202 -7.37 -6.70 -22.74
N GLY A 203 -6.68 -7.84 -22.69
CA GLY A 203 -5.76 -8.18 -21.61
C GLY A 203 -4.47 -7.36 -21.60
N ARG A 204 -4.20 -6.58 -22.67
CA ARG A 204 -3.06 -5.66 -22.81
C ARG A 204 -3.43 -4.19 -22.72
N GLY A 205 -4.71 -3.83 -22.71
CA GLY A 205 -5.16 -2.45 -22.61
C GLY A 205 -4.72 -1.83 -21.28
N ASP A 206 -4.12 -0.65 -21.38
CA ASP A 206 -3.78 0.27 -20.28
C ASP A 206 -5.05 0.78 -19.57
N ALA A 207 -5.84 -0.13 -19.01
CA ALA A 207 -6.59 0.20 -17.80
C ALA A 207 -5.55 0.58 -16.74
N PRO A 208 -5.77 1.64 -15.94
CA PRO A 208 -4.99 1.79 -14.73
C PRO A 208 -5.17 0.48 -13.98
N LYS A 209 -4.11 -0.33 -13.94
CA LYS A 209 -4.08 -1.52 -13.09
C LYS A 209 -4.29 -0.95 -11.70
N SER A 210 -5.51 -1.06 -11.20
CA SER A 210 -5.76 -0.82 -9.79
C SER A 210 -4.72 -1.66 -9.07
N MET A 211 -4.20 -1.11 -7.98
CA MET A 211 -3.14 -1.70 -7.18
C MET A 211 -3.46 -3.15 -6.76
N VAL A 212 -4.72 -3.57 -6.89
CA VAL A 212 -5.23 -4.91 -6.68
C VAL A 212 -6.02 -5.35 -7.92
N ASP A 213 -5.36 -6.01 -8.87
CA ASP A 213 -6.10 -6.90 -9.77
C ASP A 213 -6.52 -8.12 -8.95
N LEU A 214 -7.62 -7.97 -8.22
CA LEU A 214 -8.19 -9.05 -7.43
C LEU A 214 -8.48 -10.26 -8.31
N SER A 215 -8.69 -10.13 -9.63
CA SER A 215 -8.95 -11.26 -10.53
C SER A 215 -7.74 -12.20 -10.68
N LEU A 216 -6.51 -11.68 -10.63
CA LEU A 216 -5.29 -12.50 -10.58
C LEU A 216 -5.13 -13.26 -9.24
N TRP A 217 -5.85 -12.82 -8.21
CA TRP A 217 -5.84 -13.39 -6.85
C TRP A 217 -7.12 -14.22 -6.54
N MET A 218 -8.14 -14.08 -7.40
CA MET A 218 -9.49 -14.64 -7.26
C MET A 218 -9.87 -15.55 -8.44
N SER A 219 -9.00 -15.79 -9.44
CA SER A 219 -9.39 -16.43 -10.70
C SER A 219 -10.06 -17.80 -10.50
N SER A 220 -11.37 -17.82 -10.69
CA SER A 220 -12.24 -18.97 -10.83
C SER A 220 -12.37 -19.31 -12.31
N SER A 221 -11.48 -20.15 -12.86
CA SER A 221 -11.69 -20.69 -14.21
C SER A 221 -10.98 -22.04 -14.37
N SER A 222 -11.77 -23.12 -14.40
CA SER A 222 -11.35 -24.45 -14.84
C SER A 222 -11.99 -24.75 -16.19
N PRO A 223 -11.23 -25.25 -17.17
CA PRO A 223 -11.81 -26.11 -18.19
C PRO A 223 -10.96 -27.38 -18.33
N TYR A 224 -11.06 -28.32 -17.40
CA TYR A 224 -10.67 -29.72 -17.66
C TYR A 224 -11.44 -30.66 -16.72
N GLU A 225 -12.60 -31.11 -17.20
CA GLU A 225 -13.18 -32.38 -16.78
C GLU A 225 -13.79 -33.04 -18.02
N LYS A 226 -12.95 -33.81 -18.74
CA LYS A 226 -13.28 -35.01 -19.51
C LYS A 226 -12.02 -35.57 -20.20
N ASP A 227 -11.90 -36.89 -20.13
CA ASP A 227 -10.97 -37.79 -20.84
C ASP A 227 -9.49 -37.85 -20.42
N ALA A 228 -9.24 -38.67 -19.39
CA ALA A 228 -8.00 -39.44 -19.26
C ALA A 228 -8.33 -40.92 -19.05
N THR A 229 -8.82 -41.59 -20.10
CA THR A 229 -8.61 -43.04 -20.23
C THR A 229 -7.75 -43.31 -21.46
N LYS A 230 -6.70 -44.11 -21.24
CA LYS A 230 -5.73 -44.67 -22.21
C LYS A 230 -4.55 -43.78 -22.63
N ALA A 231 -3.46 -43.88 -21.87
CA ALA A 231 -2.11 -43.90 -22.44
C ALA A 231 -1.24 -44.92 -21.69
N LYS A 232 -0.70 -45.89 -22.43
CA LYS A 232 0.20 -46.96 -21.93
C LYS A 232 1.61 -46.41 -21.70
N PRO A 233 2.40 -46.95 -20.73
CA PRO A 233 3.77 -46.52 -20.52
C PRO A 233 4.71 -47.13 -21.59
N ALA A 234 5.65 -46.32 -22.09
CA ALA A 234 6.72 -46.78 -22.97
C ALA A 234 7.81 -47.55 -22.17
N LYS A 235 8.34 -48.62 -22.78
CA LYS A 235 9.35 -49.53 -22.21
C LYS A 235 10.76 -48.91 -22.19
N PRO A 236 11.63 -49.30 -21.25
CA PRO A 236 13.06 -48.94 -21.27
C PRO A 236 13.86 -49.84 -22.21
N ILE A 237 14.82 -49.26 -22.93
CA ILE A 237 15.81 -49.98 -23.74
C ILE A 237 17.14 -50.01 -22.99
N LEU A 238 17.71 -51.21 -22.81
CA LEU A 238 19.03 -51.47 -22.22
C LEU A 238 20.11 -51.72 -23.31
N LYS A 239 21.33 -51.30 -22.95
CA LYS A 239 22.73 -51.42 -23.48
C LYS A 239 23.15 -52.80 -24.06
N PRO A 240 24.34 -53.05 -24.71
CA PRO A 240 25.75 -52.67 -24.33
C PRO A 240 26.72 -52.40 -25.53
N THR A 241 28.02 -52.03 -25.43
CA THR A 241 29.24 -52.71 -24.90
C THR A 241 30.47 -51.76 -24.96
N SER A 242 31.28 -51.62 -23.89
CA SER A 242 32.65 -52.14 -23.63
C SER A 242 33.85 -51.57 -24.43
N ARG A 243 34.85 -51.02 -23.70
CA ARG A 243 36.28 -51.37 -23.82
C ARG A 243 37.10 -50.87 -22.63
N LYS A 244 37.93 -51.78 -22.11
CA LYS A 244 38.92 -51.64 -21.02
C LYS A 244 40.21 -50.97 -21.52
N SER A 245 40.97 -50.38 -20.58
CA SER A 245 42.42 -50.58 -20.50
C SER A 245 42.87 -50.44 -19.04
N GLU A 246 43.44 -51.54 -18.53
CA GLU A 246 44.15 -51.68 -17.25
C GLU A 246 45.59 -51.14 -17.38
N PHE A 247 46.17 -50.65 -16.28
CA PHE A 247 47.60 -50.84 -15.97
C PHE A 247 47.83 -50.74 -14.45
N ASP A 248 48.58 -51.73 -13.95
CA ASP A 248 49.03 -52.04 -12.57
C ASP A 248 49.88 -50.90 -11.94
N GLY A 249 50.19 -50.78 -10.65
CA GLY A 249 50.25 -51.64 -9.46
C GLY A 249 51.32 -51.09 -8.49
N VAL A 250 51.46 -51.66 -7.28
CA VAL A 250 52.40 -51.40 -6.14
C VAL A 250 51.80 -50.49 -5.02
N ASN A 251 51.22 -51.00 -3.90
CA ASN A 251 51.76 -51.62 -2.65
C ASN A 251 52.51 -50.61 -1.74
N THR A 252 52.37 -50.46 -0.42
CA THR A 252 52.09 -51.34 0.75
C THR A 252 51.55 -50.55 1.97
N SER A 253 51.06 -51.30 2.96
CA SER A 253 50.53 -51.02 4.32
C SER A 253 51.52 -50.45 5.38
N GLU A 254 50.97 -50.15 6.58
CA GLU A 254 51.53 -49.88 7.93
C GLU A 254 51.30 -48.42 8.41
N LEU A 255 50.81 -48.07 9.62
CA LEU A 255 50.63 -48.72 10.93
C LEU A 255 49.57 -47.94 11.76
N SER A 256 48.97 -48.62 12.73
CA SER A 256 48.10 -48.12 13.80
C SER A 256 48.87 -47.55 15.01
N GLU A 257 48.11 -46.96 15.93
CA GLU A 257 48.40 -46.63 17.35
C GLU A 257 48.86 -45.18 17.65
N ILE A 258 48.04 -44.46 18.43
CA ILE A 258 48.27 -44.16 19.87
C ILE A 258 47.05 -43.36 20.39
N GLU A 259 46.41 -43.88 21.43
CA GLU A 259 45.49 -43.16 22.33
C GLU A 259 46.22 -42.81 23.65
N ASP A 260 45.59 -41.87 24.36
CA ASP A 260 45.66 -41.57 25.81
C ASP A 260 46.77 -40.68 26.36
N GLU A 261 46.33 -39.55 26.95
CA GLU A 261 46.42 -39.34 28.41
C GLU A 261 45.39 -38.29 28.89
N HIS A 262 44.67 -38.63 29.97
CA HIS A 262 43.79 -37.77 30.78
C HIS A 262 44.53 -37.32 32.05
N GLY A 263 44.15 -36.17 32.61
CA GLY A 263 44.53 -35.75 33.96
C GLY A 263 43.59 -34.67 34.51
N ASP A 264 42.89 -35.03 35.58
CA ASP A 264 41.93 -34.29 36.41
C ASP A 264 42.41 -32.95 37.00
N ASP A 265 41.47 -32.06 37.34
CA ASP A 265 41.38 -31.50 38.70
C ASP A 265 40.10 -30.63 38.92
N ASP A 266 39.23 -31.18 39.78
CA ASP A 266 38.49 -30.61 40.91
C ASP A 266 37.65 -29.28 40.91
N LYS A 267 36.51 -29.42 41.60
CA LYS A 267 35.34 -28.53 41.85
C LYS A 267 35.59 -27.43 42.92
N PRO A 268 34.55 -26.80 43.54
CA PRO A 268 33.41 -25.96 43.09
C PRO A 268 33.41 -24.59 43.84
N VAL A 269 32.38 -23.73 43.72
CA VAL A 269 31.73 -22.96 44.84
C VAL A 269 30.59 -22.05 44.31
N THR A 270 29.67 -21.79 45.24
CA THR A 270 28.26 -21.42 45.20
C THR A 270 27.94 -19.91 45.35
N ALA A 271 26.77 -19.52 44.81
CA ALA A 271 25.68 -18.76 45.45
C ALA A 271 25.68 -17.21 45.69
N LEU A 272 24.47 -16.66 45.44
CA LEU A 272 23.69 -15.65 46.20
C LEU A 272 24.00 -14.14 46.13
N GLY A 273 22.92 -13.36 45.89
CA GLY A 273 22.69 -12.02 46.47
C GLY A 273 22.27 -10.92 45.47
N LYS A 274 20.97 -10.71 45.20
CA LYS A 274 20.02 -9.76 45.85
C LYS A 274 20.24 -8.24 45.60
N ARG A 275 19.20 -7.67 44.95
CA ARG A 275 18.44 -6.42 45.24
C ARG A 275 18.98 -5.02 44.85
N SER A 276 18.06 -4.30 44.19
CA SER A 276 17.58 -2.90 44.42
C SER A 276 17.91 -1.93 43.28
N ARG A 277 17.10 -0.95 42.87
CA ARG A 277 15.76 -0.41 43.20
C ARG A 277 15.41 0.53 42.01
N LEU A 278 14.11 0.71 41.74
CA LEU A 278 13.58 1.76 40.85
C LEU A 278 13.92 3.17 41.38
N PRO A 279 13.72 4.21 40.53
CA PRO A 279 12.57 5.06 40.78
C PRO A 279 11.69 5.34 39.55
N GLU A 280 10.45 5.67 39.87
CA GLU A 280 9.32 5.98 38.99
C GLU A 280 9.34 7.40 38.42
N ASP A 281 8.51 7.55 37.38
CA ASP A 281 7.66 8.69 37.02
C ASP A 281 8.28 9.95 36.40
N SER A 282 8.00 10.12 35.10
CA SER A 282 7.57 11.42 34.58
C SER A 282 6.70 11.21 33.34
N GLY A 283 5.41 11.50 33.51
CA GLY A 283 4.42 11.52 32.45
C GLY A 283 4.85 12.35 31.23
N ARG A 284 4.58 11.81 30.03
CA ARG A 284 4.58 12.55 28.77
C ARG A 284 3.18 12.48 28.14
N PRO A 285 2.69 13.59 27.56
CA PRO A 285 1.34 13.67 27.05
C PRO A 285 1.18 12.90 25.74
N SER A 286 -0.01 12.34 25.58
CA SER A 286 -0.58 11.78 24.36
C SER A 286 -0.35 12.73 23.17
N ARG A 287 0.49 12.32 22.22
CA ARG A 287 0.66 13.02 20.94
C ARG A 287 -0.55 12.70 20.06
N ARG A 288 -1.33 13.74 19.76
CA ARG A 288 -2.33 13.75 18.67
C ARG A 288 -1.66 13.29 17.37
N LEU A 289 -2.12 12.17 16.82
CA LEU A 289 -1.82 11.76 15.45
C LEU A 289 -2.75 12.51 14.49
N VAL A 290 -2.15 13.30 13.60
CA VAL A 290 -2.82 13.89 12.44
C VAL A 290 -2.98 12.80 11.38
N ALA A 291 -4.19 12.67 10.85
CA ALA A 291 -4.55 11.72 9.81
C ALA A 291 -3.67 11.91 8.57
N CYS A 292 -2.97 10.84 8.16
CA CYS A 292 -2.27 10.81 6.87
C CYS A 292 -3.30 10.48 5.79
N LEU A 293 -3.51 11.41 4.86
CA LEU A 293 -4.33 11.18 3.67
C LEU A 293 -3.62 10.18 2.75
N CYS A 294 -4.32 9.10 2.39
CA CYS A 294 -3.93 8.25 1.27
C CYS A 294 -3.78 9.10 -0.01
N ALA A 295 -2.59 9.05 -0.62
CA ALA A 295 -2.27 9.72 -1.86
C ALA A 295 -3.26 9.31 -2.97
N ARG A 296 -4.05 10.27 -3.45
CA ARG A 296 -4.87 10.14 -4.65
C ARG A 296 -3.94 10.05 -5.87
N GLN A 297 -3.90 8.90 -6.54
CA GLN A 297 -3.27 8.79 -7.85
C GLN A 297 -4.17 9.47 -8.89
N THR A 298 -3.78 10.65 -9.36
CA THR A 298 -4.37 11.25 -10.56
C THR A 298 -3.34 11.23 -11.69
N ASN A 299 -3.77 10.72 -12.84
CA ASN A 299 -2.97 10.60 -14.06
C ASN A 299 -3.31 11.76 -15.00
N SER A 300 -2.31 12.50 -15.48
CA SER A 300 -2.36 13.06 -16.83
C SER A 300 -0.98 13.42 -17.35
N ARG A 301 -0.63 12.83 -18.50
CA ARG A 301 0.43 13.31 -19.40
C ARG A 301 -0.15 14.30 -20.42
N ILE A 302 0.73 15.24 -20.74
CA ILE A 302 0.69 16.30 -21.74
C ILE A 302 0.80 15.69 -23.15
N SER A 303 0.01 16.22 -24.09
CA SER A 303 0.21 16.12 -25.53
C SER A 303 0.91 17.38 -26.03
N ASP A 304 1.89 17.21 -26.91
CA ASP A 304 2.00 17.91 -28.20
C ASP A 304 3.45 17.82 -28.68
N ILE A 305 3.65 17.29 -29.89
CA ILE A 305 4.56 17.84 -30.91
C ILE A 305 4.23 17.15 -32.24
N SER A 306 4.02 18.02 -33.22
CA SER A 306 3.76 17.83 -34.64
C SER A 306 4.92 17.20 -35.43
N ASP A 307 4.58 16.49 -36.51
CA ASP A 307 5.49 15.99 -37.57
C ASP A 307 6.40 17.09 -38.15
N PRO A 308 7.63 16.78 -38.62
CA PRO A 308 7.88 16.53 -40.06
C PRO A 308 9.13 15.62 -40.36
N PRO A 309 9.78 15.65 -41.55
CA PRO A 309 9.52 14.86 -42.75
C PRO A 309 10.67 13.88 -43.15
N SER A 310 10.55 13.30 -44.35
CA SER A 310 11.25 12.15 -44.98
C SER A 310 12.78 12.14 -45.17
N ALA A 311 13.38 10.94 -44.93
CA ALA A 311 14.52 10.22 -45.60
C ALA A 311 15.96 10.84 -45.57
N PRO A 312 17.09 10.03 -45.53
CA PRO A 312 17.31 8.78 -46.27
C PRO A 312 18.08 7.61 -45.54
N ALA A 313 18.34 6.56 -46.32
CA ALA A 313 18.79 5.18 -46.02
C ALA A 313 20.14 4.98 -45.27
N PRO A 314 20.42 3.77 -44.73
CA PRO A 314 21.45 3.56 -43.71
C PRO A 314 22.82 3.18 -44.28
N SER A 315 23.90 3.75 -43.72
CA SER A 315 25.27 3.30 -43.95
C SER A 315 25.75 2.34 -42.87
N ARG A 316 26.25 1.18 -43.33
CA ARG A 316 26.90 0.10 -42.58
C ARG A 316 28.09 0.56 -41.72
N LYS A 317 28.15 0.03 -40.50
CA LYS A 317 29.30 -0.43 -39.66
C LYS A 317 28.80 -0.37 -38.21
N SER A 318 28.88 -1.37 -37.35
CA SER A 318 29.79 -2.50 -37.27
C SER A 318 29.13 -3.69 -36.54
N GLU A 319 29.30 -4.82 -37.18
CA GLU A 319 28.96 -6.17 -36.78
C GLU A 319 29.84 -6.60 -35.58
N ALA A 320 29.44 -6.24 -34.36
CA ALA A 320 30.13 -6.67 -33.13
C ALA A 320 29.21 -6.88 -31.90
N ALA A 321 27.88 -6.82 -32.06
CA ALA A 321 26.93 -7.04 -30.95
C ALA A 321 26.02 -8.27 -31.14
N ARG A 322 26.35 -9.17 -32.09
CA ARG A 322 25.56 -10.39 -32.37
C ARG A 322 26.20 -11.65 -31.81
N LYS A 323 26.62 -11.64 -30.54
CA LYS A 323 27.00 -12.86 -29.81
C LYS A 323 27.02 -12.71 -28.28
N ALA A 324 25.98 -12.08 -27.72
CA ALA A 324 25.66 -12.20 -26.30
C ALA A 324 24.14 -11.93 -26.13
N GLY A 325 23.34 -12.95 -26.38
CA GLY A 325 21.88 -12.78 -26.48
C GLY A 325 21.15 -14.10 -26.71
N LYS A 326 21.52 -15.13 -25.96
CA LYS A 326 20.71 -16.33 -25.71
C LYS A 326 20.86 -16.60 -24.22
N HIS A 327 19.77 -16.92 -23.54
CA HIS A 327 19.54 -16.91 -22.08
C HIS A 327 18.99 -15.59 -21.52
N ALA A 328 17.91 -15.08 -22.13
CA ALA A 328 16.88 -14.37 -21.39
C ALA A 328 15.57 -15.14 -21.61
N HIS A 329 15.26 -16.06 -20.69
CA HIS A 329 13.95 -16.68 -20.67
C HIS A 329 12.94 -15.62 -20.20
N ASN A 330 12.15 -15.13 -21.15
CA ASN A 330 10.92 -14.40 -20.90
C ASN A 330 9.94 -15.36 -20.20
N HIS A 331 9.95 -15.38 -18.87
CA HIS A 331 8.85 -15.95 -18.11
C HIS A 331 7.70 -14.94 -18.12
N SER A 332 6.78 -15.11 -19.07
CA SER A 332 5.41 -14.65 -18.87
C SER A 332 4.85 -15.45 -17.68
N PRO A 333 4.17 -14.84 -16.70
CA PRO A 333 3.53 -15.63 -15.64
C PRO A 333 2.47 -16.52 -16.29
N GLU A 334 2.66 -17.83 -16.16
CA GLU A 334 1.62 -18.80 -16.49
C GLU A 334 0.39 -18.58 -15.59
N PRO A 335 -0.84 -18.75 -16.11
CA PRO A 335 -2.03 -18.70 -15.27
C PRO A 335 -2.00 -19.85 -14.27
N VAL A 336 -1.97 -19.50 -12.99
CA VAL A 336 -1.92 -20.43 -11.85
C VAL A 336 -3.24 -21.19 -11.74
N LYS A 337 -3.14 -22.51 -11.60
CA LYS A 337 -4.25 -23.38 -11.18
C LYS A 337 -4.48 -23.22 -9.67
N SER A 338 -5.28 -22.24 -9.25
CA SER A 338 -5.72 -22.12 -7.85
C SER A 338 -6.99 -22.94 -7.60
N LYS A 339 -7.02 -23.73 -6.51
CA LYS A 339 -8.27 -24.34 -6.01
C LYS A 339 -9.33 -23.25 -5.81
N GLN A 340 -10.51 -23.50 -6.36
CA GLN A 340 -11.63 -22.57 -6.48
C GLN A 340 -12.07 -22.01 -5.11
N ARG A 341 -12.25 -20.68 -5.01
CA ARG A 341 -12.92 -20.04 -3.85
C ARG A 341 -14.41 -20.36 -3.88
N LYS A 342 -14.99 -20.54 -2.69
CA LYS A 342 -16.43 -20.69 -2.51
C LYS A 342 -17.04 -19.32 -2.18
N PRO A 343 -18.21 -18.93 -2.70
CA PRO A 343 -18.87 -17.63 -2.44
C PRO A 343 -19.21 -17.26 -0.97
N TRP A 344 -18.77 -18.04 0.03
CA TRP A 344 -19.23 -17.97 1.43
C TRP A 344 -18.06 -18.08 2.43
N GLU A 345 -16.96 -17.38 2.15
CA GLU A 345 -15.75 -17.43 2.96
C GLU A 345 -15.70 -16.33 4.02
N LYS A 346 -15.06 -16.64 5.16
CA LYS A 346 -14.68 -15.67 6.16
C LYS A 346 -13.25 -15.21 5.89
N ILE A 347 -13.04 -13.92 5.68
CA ILE A 347 -11.73 -13.32 5.38
C ILE A 347 -11.34 -12.32 6.48
N VAL A 348 -10.10 -12.38 6.94
CA VAL A 348 -9.49 -11.31 7.75
C VAL A 348 -8.51 -10.52 6.89
N ASP A 349 -8.66 -9.20 6.86
CA ASP A 349 -7.78 -8.26 6.15
C ASP A 349 -6.84 -7.60 7.17
N LEU A 350 -5.57 -8.02 7.15
CA LEU A 350 -4.53 -7.65 8.10
C LEU A 350 -3.76 -6.43 7.59
N GLY A 351 -3.90 -5.31 8.30
CA GLY A 351 -3.43 -3.99 7.87
C GLY A 351 -4.37 -3.37 6.84
N CYS A 352 -5.66 -3.30 7.17
CA CYS A 352 -6.70 -2.85 6.24
C CYS A 352 -6.64 -1.35 5.89
N GLY A 353 -5.86 -0.55 6.64
CA GLY A 353 -5.75 0.88 6.42
C GLY A 353 -7.11 1.59 6.45
N SER A 354 -7.32 2.48 5.49
CA SER A 354 -8.57 3.23 5.31
C SER A 354 -9.73 2.38 4.77
N GLY A 355 -9.54 1.08 4.51
CA GLY A 355 -10.60 0.10 4.30
C GLY A 355 -11.11 -0.08 2.86
N GLU A 356 -10.50 0.58 1.87
CA GLU A 356 -10.98 0.53 0.47
C GLU A 356 -10.96 -0.91 -0.08
N ILE A 357 -9.86 -1.65 0.15
CA ILE A 357 -9.74 -3.05 -0.29
C ILE A 357 -10.67 -3.94 0.53
N THR A 358 -10.86 -3.63 1.81
CA THR A 358 -11.80 -4.36 2.67
C THR A 358 -13.23 -4.26 2.13
N LEU A 359 -13.67 -3.08 1.67
CA LEU A 359 -14.97 -2.91 0.99
C LEU A 359 -15.06 -3.71 -0.31
N GLU A 360 -14.00 -3.74 -1.12
CA GLU A 360 -13.97 -4.56 -2.33
C GLU A 360 -14.11 -6.05 -2.01
N LEU A 361 -13.44 -6.52 -0.95
CA LEU A 361 -13.57 -7.89 -0.46
C LEU A 361 -14.99 -8.16 0.05
N GLU A 362 -15.59 -7.23 0.81
CA GLU A 362 -16.98 -7.33 1.27
C GLU A 362 -17.94 -7.46 0.08
N ASN A 363 -17.77 -6.67 -0.98
CA ASN A 363 -18.61 -6.72 -2.18
C ASN A 363 -18.53 -8.05 -2.94
N VAL A 364 -17.40 -8.76 -2.85
CA VAL A 364 -17.22 -10.08 -3.45
C VAL A 364 -17.80 -11.17 -2.54
N VAL A 365 -17.55 -11.08 -1.24
CA VAL A 365 -17.86 -12.13 -0.24
C VAL A 365 -19.32 -12.09 0.22
N HIS A 366 -19.94 -10.91 0.30
CA HIS A 366 -21.33 -10.76 0.76
C HIS A 366 -22.39 -11.15 -0.28
N GLN A 367 -21.97 -11.66 -1.45
CA GLN A 367 -22.90 -12.14 -2.48
C GLN A 367 -23.60 -13.44 -2.09
N ALA A 368 -23.20 -14.11 -1.00
CA ALA A 368 -23.87 -15.29 -0.45
C ALA A 368 -24.06 -15.21 1.08
N PRO A 369 -25.06 -15.92 1.64
CA PRO A 369 -25.26 -15.99 3.09
C PRO A 369 -24.03 -16.56 3.81
N GLY A 370 -23.55 -15.86 4.84
CA GLY A 370 -22.46 -16.33 5.71
C GLY A 370 -21.05 -15.85 5.34
N GLY A 371 -20.90 -15.10 4.23
CA GLY A 371 -19.68 -14.37 3.94
C GLY A 371 -19.40 -13.27 4.99
N LEU A 372 -18.15 -13.14 5.41
CA LEU A 372 -17.73 -12.13 6.38
C LEU A 372 -16.32 -11.64 6.04
N VAL A 373 -16.12 -10.33 6.06
CA VAL A 373 -14.79 -9.73 6.01
C VAL A 373 -14.56 -8.93 7.28
N VAL A 374 -13.39 -9.09 7.89
CA VAL A 374 -12.98 -8.35 9.09
C VAL A 374 -11.67 -7.64 8.81
N GLY A 375 -11.67 -6.32 8.84
CA GLY A 375 -10.47 -5.49 8.74
C GLY A 375 -9.80 -5.27 10.09
N VAL A 376 -8.48 -5.35 10.14
CA VAL A 376 -7.67 -5.06 11.31
C VAL A 376 -6.55 -4.11 10.92
N ASP A 377 -6.32 -3.06 11.70
CA ASP A 377 -5.20 -2.13 11.51
C ASP A 377 -4.69 -1.64 12.86
N PHE A 378 -3.40 -1.30 12.94
CA PHE A 378 -2.82 -0.78 14.18
C PHE A 378 -3.26 0.67 14.46
N SER A 379 -3.61 1.44 13.43
CA SER A 379 -3.96 2.86 13.55
C SER A 379 -5.44 3.07 13.81
N GLU A 380 -5.76 3.64 14.98
CA GLU A 380 -7.12 4.08 15.32
C GLU A 380 -7.71 5.02 14.26
N SER A 381 -6.89 5.92 13.72
CA SER A 381 -7.32 6.88 12.71
C SER A 381 -7.65 6.22 11.36
N MET A 382 -6.98 5.12 11.02
CA MET A 382 -7.27 4.35 9.80
C MET A 382 -8.57 3.56 9.98
N ILE A 383 -8.76 2.91 11.14
CA ILE A 383 -10.01 2.22 11.45
C ILE A 383 -11.21 3.17 11.49
N ALA A 384 -11.03 4.38 12.00
CA ALA A 384 -12.08 5.41 11.94
C ALA A 384 -12.45 5.77 10.49
N GLN A 385 -11.46 5.84 9.58
CA GLN A 385 -11.71 6.09 8.15
C GLN A 385 -12.39 4.89 7.48
N ALA A 386 -11.94 3.66 7.76
CA ALA A 386 -12.55 2.43 7.26
C ALA A 386 -14.04 2.34 7.62
N LYS A 387 -14.38 2.62 8.89
CA LYS A 387 -15.77 2.69 9.35
C LYS A 387 -16.56 3.79 8.65
N LYS A 388 -15.93 4.95 8.42
CA LYS A 388 -16.57 6.10 7.75
C LYS A 388 -16.94 5.79 6.29
N ILE A 389 -16.13 5.00 5.58
CA ILE A 389 -16.42 4.61 4.19
C ILE A 389 -17.36 3.40 4.08
N GLY A 390 -17.72 2.78 5.21
CA GLY A 390 -18.77 1.75 5.27
C GLY A 390 -18.29 0.35 5.66
N VAL A 391 -17.02 0.15 5.99
CA VAL A 391 -16.53 -1.15 6.48
C VAL A 391 -17.18 -1.44 7.83
N LYS A 392 -17.99 -2.50 7.90
CA LYS A 392 -18.79 -2.80 9.09
C LYS A 392 -17.96 -3.37 10.22
N HIS A 393 -16.99 -4.21 9.87
CA HIS A 393 -16.18 -4.97 10.81
C HIS A 393 -14.71 -4.54 10.68
N ALA A 394 -14.34 -3.46 11.36
CA ALA A 394 -12.98 -2.92 11.37
C ALA A 394 -12.50 -2.65 12.81
N PHE A 395 -11.31 -3.13 13.16
CA PHE A 395 -10.81 -3.13 14.54
C PHE A 395 -9.35 -2.68 14.65
N VAL A 396 -9.07 -2.04 15.77
CA VAL A 396 -7.71 -1.62 16.12
C VAL A 396 -7.01 -2.81 16.76
N ALA A 397 -5.98 -3.35 16.11
CA ALA A 397 -5.11 -4.36 16.71
C ALA A 397 -3.73 -4.42 16.03
N ASP A 398 -2.74 -4.92 16.77
CA ASP A 398 -1.40 -5.18 16.26
C ASP A 398 -1.32 -6.59 15.68
N ILE A 399 -1.17 -6.69 14.36
CA ILE A 399 -1.13 -7.97 13.65
C ILE A 399 0.11 -8.81 13.96
N GLN A 400 1.12 -8.26 14.66
CA GLN A 400 2.27 -9.01 15.15
C GLN A 400 1.97 -9.79 16.44
N ALA A 401 0.88 -9.43 17.14
CA ALA A 401 0.52 -10.01 18.42
C ALA A 401 -1.02 -10.15 18.54
N LEU A 402 -1.67 -10.56 17.46
CA LEU A 402 -3.12 -10.71 17.41
C LEU A 402 -3.54 -11.99 18.14
N GLU A 403 -4.47 -11.87 19.06
CA GLU A 403 -5.15 -12.99 19.70
C GLU A 403 -6.52 -13.22 19.07
N SER A 404 -6.96 -14.48 18.98
CA SER A 404 -8.28 -14.80 18.42
C SER A 404 -9.43 -14.18 19.23
N SER A 405 -9.25 -14.05 20.54
CA SER A 405 -10.21 -13.42 21.45
C SER A 405 -10.53 -11.97 21.09
N GLN A 406 -9.61 -11.25 20.45
CA GLN A 406 -9.84 -9.88 20.00
C GLN A 406 -10.84 -9.81 18.83
N LEU A 407 -11.09 -10.93 18.14
CA LEU A 407 -12.04 -11.05 17.05
C LEU A 407 -13.28 -11.88 17.42
N ASP A 408 -13.28 -12.54 18.59
CA ASP A 408 -14.34 -13.47 19.00
C ASP A 408 -15.70 -12.78 19.30
N GLU A 409 -15.69 -11.48 19.62
CA GLU A 409 -16.92 -10.69 19.84
C GLU A 409 -17.82 -10.60 18.59
N LEU A 410 -17.28 -10.87 17.40
CA LEU A 410 -17.99 -10.75 16.12
C LEU A 410 -18.89 -11.94 15.79
N ALA A 411 -18.65 -13.12 16.36
CA ALA A 411 -19.33 -14.34 15.91
C ALA A 411 -19.62 -15.37 17.02
N GLY A 412 -19.52 -14.98 18.29
CA GLY A 412 -19.91 -15.82 19.42
C GLY A 412 -18.94 -16.97 19.67
N ASN A 413 -17.70 -16.64 20.04
CA ASN A 413 -16.59 -17.55 20.39
C ASN A 413 -16.21 -18.55 19.27
N ASP A 414 -14.93 -18.63 18.91
CA ASP A 414 -14.36 -19.52 17.87
C ASP A 414 -14.48 -18.98 16.43
N LEU A 415 -14.30 -17.67 16.25
CA LEU A 415 -14.25 -17.10 14.90
C LEU A 415 -12.95 -17.50 14.19
N LYS A 416 -13.06 -18.50 13.31
CA LYS A 416 -11.97 -18.93 12.41
C LYS A 416 -12.21 -18.50 10.96
N PHE A 417 -11.15 -18.05 10.30
CA PHE A 417 -11.17 -17.52 8.95
C PHE A 417 -10.72 -18.57 7.92
N ASP A 418 -11.37 -18.56 6.75
CA ASP A 418 -10.97 -19.37 5.60
C ASP A 418 -9.73 -18.78 4.91
N ALA A 419 -9.56 -17.45 5.02
CA ALA A 419 -8.40 -16.75 4.48
C ALA A 419 -7.96 -15.57 5.34
N ALA A 420 -6.65 -15.37 5.39
CA ALA A 420 -6.02 -14.14 5.83
C ALA A 420 -5.45 -13.44 4.60
N PHE A 421 -5.76 -12.15 4.48
CA PHE A 421 -5.30 -11.29 3.40
C PHE A 421 -4.48 -10.14 3.99
N SER A 422 -3.44 -9.68 3.29
CA SER A 422 -2.74 -8.46 3.66
C SER A 422 -2.15 -7.80 2.43
N ASN A 423 -2.34 -6.49 2.27
CA ASN A 423 -1.75 -5.74 1.17
C ASN A 423 -1.01 -4.51 1.70
N ALA A 424 0.25 -4.37 1.30
CA ALA A 424 1.10 -3.24 1.62
C ALA A 424 1.24 -2.91 3.13
N ALA A 425 1.05 -3.89 4.03
CA ALA A 425 1.17 -3.68 5.48
C ALA A 425 2.35 -4.43 6.13
N LEU A 426 2.57 -5.70 5.78
CA LEU A 426 3.48 -6.59 6.52
C LEU A 426 4.94 -6.12 6.59
N HIS A 427 5.39 -5.28 5.66
CA HIS A 427 6.74 -4.72 5.69
C HIS A 427 6.95 -3.68 6.80
N TRP A 428 5.89 -3.22 7.46
CA TRP A 428 5.97 -2.40 8.68
C TRP A 428 6.15 -3.24 9.96
N CYS A 429 5.97 -4.56 9.87
CA CYS A 429 6.07 -5.50 11.00
C CYS A 429 7.53 -5.90 11.30
N LYS A 430 8.46 -4.95 11.27
CA LYS A 430 9.90 -5.22 11.48
C LYS A 430 10.22 -5.69 12.90
N ARG A 431 9.43 -5.28 13.89
CA ARG A 431 9.66 -5.64 15.30
C ARG A 431 9.52 -7.14 15.52
N ASP A 432 8.50 -7.76 14.94
CA ASP A 432 8.29 -9.20 15.02
C ASP A 432 7.61 -9.77 13.76
N PRO A 433 8.38 -9.99 12.67
CA PRO A 433 7.83 -10.58 11.44
C PRO A 433 7.27 -11.99 11.64
N SER A 434 7.83 -12.78 12.57
CA SER A 434 7.37 -14.13 12.87
C SER A 434 6.07 -14.13 13.68
N GLY A 435 5.90 -13.15 14.58
CA GLY A 435 4.66 -12.93 15.32
C GLY A 435 3.44 -12.71 14.43
N VAL A 436 3.62 -12.16 13.22
CA VAL A 436 2.55 -12.11 12.20
C VAL A 436 2.10 -13.51 11.79
N LEU A 437 3.03 -14.43 11.54
CA LEU A 437 2.69 -15.79 11.13
C LEU A 437 1.99 -16.55 12.25
N GLU A 438 2.42 -16.37 13.49
CA GLU A 438 1.74 -16.93 14.67
C GLU A 438 0.33 -16.36 14.84
N SER A 439 0.18 -15.05 14.68
CA SER A 439 -1.10 -14.35 14.71
C SER A 439 -2.07 -14.87 13.65
N VAL A 440 -1.58 -15.06 12.42
CA VAL A 440 -2.35 -15.63 11.30
C VAL A 440 -2.81 -17.05 11.63
N LYS A 441 -1.95 -17.90 12.20
CA LYS A 441 -2.33 -19.27 12.60
C LYS A 441 -3.42 -19.30 13.67
N LYS A 442 -3.43 -18.34 14.60
CA LYS A 442 -4.46 -18.26 15.65
C LYS A 442 -5.86 -17.97 15.10
N VAL A 443 -5.95 -17.26 13.98
CA VAL A 443 -7.22 -16.83 13.38
C VAL A 443 -7.64 -17.69 12.20
N LEU A 444 -6.72 -18.37 11.50
CA LEU A 444 -7.06 -19.26 10.40
C LEU A 444 -7.68 -20.59 10.86
N LYS A 445 -8.54 -21.16 10.00
CA LYS A 445 -8.89 -22.59 10.05
C LYS A 445 -7.71 -23.44 9.58
N PRO A 446 -7.57 -24.70 10.04
CA PRO A 446 -6.71 -25.68 9.40
C PRO A 446 -6.97 -25.76 7.88
N GLY A 447 -5.92 -25.66 7.06
CA GLY A 447 -6.06 -25.60 5.60
C GLY A 447 -6.53 -24.23 5.05
N GLY A 448 -6.68 -23.22 5.91
CA GLY A 448 -6.91 -21.84 5.53
C GLY A 448 -5.71 -21.25 4.80
N ARG A 449 -5.96 -20.25 3.95
CA ARG A 449 -4.92 -19.65 3.11
C ARG A 449 -4.46 -18.30 3.67
N PHE A 450 -3.16 -18.03 3.55
CA PHE A 450 -2.58 -16.73 3.79
C PHE A 450 -2.04 -16.16 2.49
N VAL A 451 -2.55 -14.98 2.13
CA VAL A 451 -2.37 -14.39 0.81
C VAL A 451 -1.97 -12.93 1.00
N ALA A 452 -0.75 -12.55 0.62
CA ALA A 452 -0.27 -11.20 0.89
C ALA A 452 0.68 -10.64 -0.17
N GLU A 453 0.73 -9.30 -0.23
CA GLU A 453 1.72 -8.52 -0.98
C GLU A 453 2.32 -7.43 -0.10
N MET A 454 3.66 -7.34 -0.06
CA MET A 454 4.40 -6.39 0.76
C MET A 454 5.66 -5.89 0.03
N GLY A 455 6.37 -4.91 0.60
CA GLY A 455 7.71 -4.58 0.12
C GLY A 455 8.66 -5.76 0.35
N GLY A 456 9.36 -6.19 -0.69
CA GLY A 456 10.37 -7.25 -0.63
C GLY A 456 11.78 -6.71 -0.84
N PHE A 457 12.74 -7.61 -0.99
CA PHE A 457 14.12 -7.24 -1.30
C PHE A 457 14.20 -6.28 -2.51
N LEU A 458 15.08 -5.28 -2.44
CA LEU A 458 15.22 -4.15 -3.39
C LEU A 458 14.06 -3.13 -3.40
N ASN A 459 13.09 -3.23 -2.50
CA ASN A 459 12.03 -2.23 -2.42
C ASN A 459 12.60 -0.87 -2.00
N CYS A 460 12.15 0.20 -2.68
CA CYS A 460 12.62 1.57 -2.45
C CYS A 460 14.15 1.71 -2.62
N ILE A 461 14.75 0.94 -3.52
CA ILE A 461 16.18 1.07 -3.87
C ILE A 461 16.51 2.51 -4.29
N GLY A 462 17.69 3.00 -3.91
CA GLY A 462 18.06 4.41 -4.02
C GLY A 462 17.52 5.21 -2.83
N ILE A 463 16.20 5.28 -2.66
CA ILE A 463 15.55 6.08 -1.60
C ILE A 463 16.00 5.64 -0.21
N ARG A 464 15.91 4.33 0.07
CA ARG A 464 16.31 3.77 1.36
C ARG A 464 17.79 4.02 1.65
N SER A 465 18.65 3.90 0.64
CA SER A 465 20.09 4.16 0.75
C SER A 465 20.38 5.65 1.04
N ALA A 466 19.70 6.56 0.35
CA ALA A 466 19.86 7.99 0.54
C ALA A 466 19.38 8.44 1.94
N LEU A 467 18.24 7.91 2.42
CA LEU A 467 17.78 8.12 3.80
C LEU A 467 18.82 7.63 4.82
N HIS A 468 19.35 6.42 4.63
CA HIS A 468 20.38 5.87 5.52
C HIS A 468 21.63 6.74 5.54
N ALA A 469 22.08 7.23 4.39
CA ALA A 469 23.24 8.12 4.29
C ALA A 469 22.99 9.47 5.00
N ALA A 470 21.83 10.08 4.78
CA ALA A 470 21.45 11.35 5.40
C ALA A 470 21.36 11.24 6.94
N LEU A 471 20.89 10.10 7.45
CA LEU A 471 20.85 9.81 8.90
C LEU A 471 22.25 9.61 9.49
N ARG A 472 23.12 8.84 8.84
CA ARG A 472 24.51 8.63 9.31
C ARG A 472 25.29 9.94 9.41
N LYS A 473 25.12 10.82 8.44
CA LYS A 473 25.74 12.16 8.44
C LYS A 473 25.34 13.01 9.66
N ARG A 474 24.20 12.71 10.27
CA ARG A 474 23.66 13.38 11.47
C ARG A 474 23.87 12.56 12.75
N GLY A 475 24.73 11.54 12.69
CA GLY A 475 25.06 10.69 13.84
C GLY A 475 23.92 9.77 14.31
N GLN A 476 22.89 9.57 13.49
CA GLN A 476 21.82 8.61 13.80
C GLN A 476 22.15 7.22 13.23
N ASP A 477 21.76 6.17 13.95
CA ASP A 477 21.81 4.81 13.43
C ASP A 477 20.62 4.55 12.49
N PRO A 478 20.86 4.45 11.17
CA PRO A 478 19.76 4.24 10.24
C PRO A 478 19.14 2.84 10.35
N ILE A 479 19.83 1.85 10.91
CA ILE A 479 19.29 0.49 11.06
C ILE A 479 18.18 0.48 12.12
N VAL A 480 18.34 1.26 13.18
CA VAL A 480 17.32 1.43 14.24
C VAL A 480 16.16 2.29 13.75
N ALA A 481 16.45 3.38 13.04
CA ALA A 481 15.43 4.30 12.53
C ALA A 481 14.57 3.73 11.39
N ASP A 482 15.11 2.78 10.62
CA ASP A 482 14.42 2.16 9.50
C ASP A 482 13.28 1.25 9.99
N PRO A 483 12.01 1.55 9.66
CA PRO A 483 10.87 0.78 10.13
C PRO A 483 10.60 -0.47 9.30
N TRP A 484 11.32 -0.67 8.18
CA TRP A 484 10.90 -1.62 7.15
C TRP A 484 11.61 -2.97 7.21
N PHE A 485 10.81 -4.01 7.05
CA PHE A 485 11.22 -5.39 6.82
C PHE A 485 10.99 -5.75 5.34
N PHE A 486 12.09 -5.90 4.59
CA PHE A 486 12.09 -6.18 3.15
C PHE A 486 12.85 -7.49 2.85
N PRO A 487 12.24 -8.65 3.11
CA PRO A 487 12.86 -9.97 2.91
C PRO A 487 12.99 -10.34 1.44
N SER A 488 13.95 -11.22 1.15
CA SER A 488 14.01 -11.93 -0.14
C SER A 488 12.91 -12.99 -0.25
N VAL A 489 12.79 -13.61 -1.42
CA VAL A 489 11.90 -14.77 -1.61
C VAL A 489 12.35 -15.91 -0.72
N GLU A 490 13.66 -16.13 -0.63
CA GLU A 490 14.29 -17.19 0.14
C GLU A 490 14.04 -17.00 1.64
N ASP A 491 14.28 -15.80 2.17
CA ASP A 491 14.09 -15.48 3.59
C ASP A 491 12.64 -15.72 4.02
N TYR A 492 11.69 -15.19 3.26
CA TYR A 492 10.29 -15.29 3.62
C TYR A 492 9.72 -16.69 3.36
N SER A 493 10.26 -17.44 2.39
CA SER A 493 9.92 -18.85 2.17
C SER A 493 10.34 -19.71 3.36
N GLN A 494 11.51 -19.46 3.93
CA GLN A 494 11.99 -20.16 5.12
C GLN A 494 11.09 -19.85 6.32
N MET A 495 10.72 -18.58 6.52
CA MET A 495 9.79 -18.18 7.58
C MET A 495 8.41 -18.85 7.46
N LEU A 496 7.81 -18.83 6.26
CA LEU A 496 6.52 -19.47 6.00
C LEU A 496 6.60 -20.98 6.27
N THR A 497 7.65 -21.64 5.78
CA THR A 497 7.85 -23.09 5.98
C THR A 497 8.06 -23.44 7.46
N ALA A 498 8.86 -22.64 8.18
CA ALA A 498 9.09 -22.82 9.62
C ALA A 498 7.81 -22.64 10.44
N ALA A 499 6.87 -21.83 9.96
CA ALA A 499 5.55 -21.65 10.54
C ALA A 499 4.50 -22.67 10.03
N SER A 500 4.92 -23.76 9.38
CA SER A 500 4.05 -24.82 8.83
C SER A 500 3.06 -24.35 7.77
N PHE A 501 3.46 -23.38 6.95
CA PHE A 501 2.71 -23.03 5.73
C PHE A 501 3.28 -23.76 4.51
N GLU A 502 2.39 -24.40 3.76
CA GLU A 502 2.68 -24.94 2.42
C GLU A 502 2.58 -23.82 1.39
N ILE A 503 3.72 -23.37 0.87
CA ILE A 503 3.80 -22.30 -0.13
C ILE A 503 3.25 -22.79 -1.46
N GLN A 504 2.17 -22.18 -1.94
CA GLN A 504 1.61 -22.45 -3.27
C GLN A 504 2.31 -21.60 -4.33
N GLN A 505 2.61 -20.35 -3.99
CA GLN A 505 3.34 -19.41 -4.83
C GLN A 505 4.03 -18.36 -3.96
N ILE A 506 5.23 -17.97 -4.34
CA ILE A 506 5.92 -16.79 -3.81
C ILE A 506 6.78 -16.19 -4.92
N THR A 507 6.69 -14.88 -5.11
CA THR A 507 7.34 -14.16 -6.20
C THR A 507 7.73 -12.75 -5.78
N LEU A 508 8.81 -12.23 -6.33
CA LEU A 508 9.23 -10.84 -6.18
C LEU A 508 9.01 -10.11 -7.51
N VAL A 509 8.22 -9.04 -7.50
CA VAL A 509 7.80 -8.31 -8.70
C VAL A 509 8.27 -6.86 -8.61
N ALA A 510 9.20 -6.49 -9.50
CA ALA A 510 9.65 -5.11 -9.66
C ALA A 510 8.61 -4.29 -10.44
N ARG A 511 8.36 -3.05 -9.99
CA ARG A 511 7.41 -2.11 -10.59
C ARG A 511 7.94 -0.68 -10.48
N VAL A 512 8.26 -0.08 -11.62
CA VAL A 512 8.45 1.36 -11.72
C VAL A 512 7.11 2.04 -11.46
N THR A 513 7.08 2.93 -10.49
CA THR A 513 5.87 3.60 -10.02
C THR A 513 6.04 5.11 -10.13
N PRO A 514 5.21 5.78 -10.94
CA PRO A 514 5.19 7.23 -11.01
C PRO A 514 4.83 7.85 -9.66
N LEU A 515 5.43 9.00 -9.36
CA LEU A 515 5.18 9.80 -8.16
C LEU A 515 4.68 11.18 -8.58
N PRO A 516 3.35 11.41 -8.67
CA PRO A 516 2.79 12.70 -9.10
C PRO A 516 3.21 13.87 -8.20
N GLU A 517 3.22 13.66 -6.89
CA GLU A 517 3.68 14.64 -5.88
C GLU A 517 5.22 14.65 -5.70
N GLY A 518 5.94 13.94 -6.58
CA GLY A 518 7.37 13.77 -6.51
C GLY A 518 7.85 12.90 -5.34
N VAL A 519 9.17 12.73 -5.27
CA VAL A 519 9.83 12.02 -4.15
C VAL A 519 9.64 12.76 -2.83
N LYS A 520 9.53 14.10 -2.86
CA LYS A 520 9.30 14.92 -1.67
C LYS A 520 8.00 14.56 -0.97
N GLY A 521 6.86 14.61 -1.68
CA GLY A 521 5.57 14.24 -1.11
C GLY A 521 5.54 12.78 -0.64
N TRP A 522 6.26 11.89 -1.34
CA TRP A 522 6.42 10.50 -0.91
C TRP A 522 7.17 10.39 0.44
N LEU A 523 8.28 11.09 0.60
CA LEU A 523 9.07 11.10 1.85
C LEU A 523 8.31 11.76 3.00
N GLU A 524 7.57 12.83 2.73
CA GLU A 524 6.70 13.47 3.71
C GLU A 524 5.62 12.49 4.22
N CYS A 525 5.05 11.69 3.32
CA CYS A 525 4.03 10.70 3.67
C CYS A 525 4.59 9.51 4.46
N PHE A 526 5.71 8.93 4.01
CA PHE A 526 6.19 7.63 4.53
C PHE A 526 7.37 7.71 5.48
N ALA A 527 8.24 8.73 5.34
CA ALA A 527 9.48 8.85 6.11
C ALA A 527 9.39 9.88 7.25
N ARG A 528 8.52 10.90 7.16
CA ARG A 528 8.43 11.97 8.17
C ARG A 528 8.19 11.42 9.57
N THR A 529 7.18 10.58 9.76
CA THR A 529 6.79 10.05 11.08
C THR A 529 7.62 8.83 11.48
N SER A 530 8.26 8.16 10.52
CA SER A 530 9.05 6.95 10.75
C SER A 530 10.54 7.28 10.89
N PHE A 531 11.31 7.24 9.79
CA PHE A 531 12.73 7.54 9.72
C PHE A 531 13.10 8.87 10.40
N LEU A 532 12.25 9.88 10.25
CA LEU A 532 12.53 11.25 10.66
C LEU A 532 11.77 11.68 11.93
N GLY A 533 11.14 10.74 12.64
CA GLY A 533 10.31 11.04 13.82
C GLY A 533 11.08 11.70 14.98
N ALA A 534 12.40 11.48 15.06
CA ALA A 534 13.28 12.06 16.06
C ALA A 534 13.71 13.51 15.77
N PHE A 535 13.51 13.99 14.53
CA PHE A 535 13.94 15.32 14.09
C PHE A 535 12.80 16.34 14.20
N SER A 536 13.17 17.62 14.39
CA SER A 536 12.22 18.72 14.23
C SER A 536 11.71 18.80 12.79
N ASP A 537 10.58 19.48 12.56
CA ASP A 537 10.03 19.63 11.21
C ASP A 537 11.01 20.32 10.25
N ALA A 538 11.74 21.32 10.73
CA ALA A 538 12.76 22.02 9.94
C ALA A 538 13.91 21.08 9.55
N GLN A 539 14.45 20.31 10.51
CA GLN A 539 15.51 19.34 10.25
C GLN A 539 15.04 18.21 9.33
N ALA A 540 13.81 17.73 9.50
CA ALA A 540 13.22 16.72 8.64
C ALA A 540 13.07 17.24 7.20
N ALA A 541 12.62 18.48 7.02
CA ALA A 541 12.53 19.12 5.70
C ALA A 541 13.90 19.22 5.01
N GLU A 542 14.95 19.64 5.73
CA GLU A 542 16.32 19.67 5.21
C GLU A 542 16.82 18.28 4.79
N ILE A 543 16.52 17.24 5.58
CA ILE A 543 16.87 15.86 5.25
C ILE A 543 16.12 15.40 3.98
N ILE A 544 14.82 15.72 3.89
CA ILE A 544 14.00 15.38 2.73
C ILE A 544 14.56 16.06 1.47
N ASP A 545 14.89 17.35 1.54
CA ASP A 545 15.44 18.07 0.39
C ASP A 545 16.82 17.51 -0.03
N GLU A 546 17.69 17.14 0.93
CA GLU A 546 18.96 16.44 0.65
C GLU A 546 18.74 15.09 -0.06
N VAL A 547 17.77 14.30 0.40
CA VAL A 547 17.44 13.01 -0.20
C VAL A 547 16.84 13.18 -1.60
N VAL A 548 15.94 14.16 -1.79
CA VAL A 548 15.35 14.48 -3.10
C VAL A 548 16.43 14.87 -4.10
N ASP A 549 17.38 15.70 -3.69
CA ASP A 549 18.50 16.11 -4.56
C ASP A 549 19.38 14.92 -4.96
N ALA A 550 19.74 14.07 -3.99
CA ALA A 550 20.52 12.85 -4.23
C ALA A 550 19.82 11.88 -5.20
N LEU A 551 18.50 11.84 -5.22
CA LEU A 551 17.71 10.96 -6.07
C LEU A 551 17.38 11.53 -7.44
N ARG A 552 17.62 12.83 -7.66
CA ARG A 552 17.22 13.53 -8.89
C ARG A 552 17.76 12.86 -10.15
N MET A 553 19.02 12.42 -10.11
CA MET A 553 19.66 11.77 -11.25
C MET A 553 19.00 10.45 -11.67
N ASP A 554 18.54 9.65 -10.70
CA ASP A 554 18.03 8.30 -10.95
C ASP A 554 16.50 8.24 -11.03
N CYS A 555 15.81 9.18 -10.38
CA CYS A 555 14.36 9.14 -10.17
C CYS A 555 13.59 10.25 -10.89
N GLN A 556 14.24 11.24 -11.51
CA GLN A 556 13.59 12.29 -12.29
C GLN A 556 13.98 12.21 -13.76
N ASP A 557 12.98 12.17 -14.66
CA ASP A 557 13.25 12.24 -16.10
C ASP A 557 13.49 13.68 -16.59
N ALA A 558 13.93 13.84 -17.84
CA ALA A 558 14.19 15.14 -18.44
C ALA A 558 12.95 16.05 -18.54
N ALA A 559 11.74 15.48 -18.46
CA ALA A 559 10.48 16.22 -18.43
C ALA A 559 10.06 16.60 -16.99
N GLY A 560 10.87 16.26 -15.98
CA GLY A 560 10.62 16.57 -14.58
C GLY A 560 9.73 15.56 -13.86
N ASN A 561 9.32 14.47 -14.51
CA ASN A 561 8.47 13.45 -13.89
C ASN A 561 9.29 12.59 -12.94
N TRP A 562 8.73 12.30 -11.76
CA TRP A 562 9.35 11.43 -10.78
C TRP A 562 8.80 10.01 -10.86
N ALA A 563 9.69 9.04 -10.69
CA ALA A 563 9.32 7.64 -10.50
C ALA A 563 10.29 6.94 -9.55
N MET A 564 9.82 5.87 -8.93
CA MET A 564 10.65 5.02 -8.08
C MET A 564 10.41 3.54 -8.39
N MET A 565 11.33 2.68 -7.96
CA MET A 565 11.14 1.23 -8.06
C MET A 565 10.54 0.69 -6.76
N TYR A 566 9.33 0.14 -6.86
CA TYR A 566 8.85 -0.81 -5.87
C TYR A 566 9.26 -2.22 -6.25
N SER A 567 9.67 -3.01 -5.27
CA SER A 567 9.87 -4.44 -5.41
C SER A 567 8.91 -5.12 -4.44
N ARG A 568 7.89 -5.77 -4.98
CA ARG A 568 6.77 -6.30 -4.19
C ARG A 568 6.91 -7.81 -4.05
N LEU A 569 7.03 -8.30 -2.82
CA LEU A 569 6.96 -9.72 -2.53
C LEU A 569 5.49 -10.11 -2.43
N ARG A 570 5.07 -11.07 -3.24
CA ARG A 570 3.70 -11.59 -3.29
C ARG A 570 3.71 -13.10 -3.05
N PHE A 571 2.82 -13.58 -2.18
CA PHE A 571 2.69 -15.02 -1.94
C PHE A 571 1.25 -15.46 -1.66
N CYS A 572 1.04 -16.77 -1.84
CA CYS A 572 -0.11 -17.53 -1.39
C CYS A 572 0.41 -18.80 -0.73
N ALA A 573 0.02 -19.03 0.53
CA ALA A 573 0.42 -20.19 1.29
C ALA A 573 -0.77 -20.78 2.05
N ILE A 574 -0.75 -22.09 2.29
CA ILE A 574 -1.82 -22.81 2.99
C ILE A 574 -1.30 -23.26 4.34
N TRP A 575 -2.00 -22.95 5.41
CA TRP A 575 -1.61 -23.41 6.73
C TRP A 575 -1.86 -24.92 6.88
N LYS A 576 -0.82 -25.67 7.27
CA LYS A 576 -0.85 -27.11 7.54
C LYS A 576 -0.45 -27.34 9.01
N PRO A 577 -1.42 -27.32 9.94
CA PRO A 577 -1.15 -27.53 11.37
C PRO A 577 -0.54 -28.89 11.68
#